data_AF-A0A368EYG1-F1
#
_entry.id   AF-A0A368EYG1-F1
#
_cell.length_a   1.000
_cell.length_b   1.000
_cell.length_c   1.000
_cell.angle_alpha   90.00
_cell.angle_beta   90.00
_cell.angle_gamma   90.00
#
_symmetry.space_group_name_H-M   'P 1'
#
loop_
_entity.id
_entity.type
_entity.pdbx_description
1 polymer ?
#
loop_
_entity_poly.entity_id
_entity_poly.type
_entity_poly.pdbx_seq_one_letter_code
_entity_poly.pdbx_strand_id
1 'polypeptide(L)'
;MTAHRALFLLGHLKKGQRVLVHGASGGVGLAAVQMAANFGAVVVGTAGTEEGIELVKKNGARDVFNHRIHRYTAKMKKSYPDGELHWAQIPHQ
;
A
#
# COMPACT_ATOMS: atom_id res chain seq x y z
N MET A 1 -15.11 2.52 -6.10
CA MET A 1 -15.19 3.94 -5.73
C MET A 1 -14.24 4.33 -4.60
N THR A 2 -14.22 3.62 -3.47
CA THR A 2 -13.43 3.99 -2.27
C THR A 2 -11.92 4.09 -2.51
N ALA A 3 -11.30 3.11 -3.18
CA ALA A 3 -9.87 3.11 -3.46
C ALA A 3 -9.42 4.28 -4.35
N HIS A 4 -10.13 4.53 -5.46
CA HIS A 4 -9.86 5.64 -6.36
C HIS A 4 -9.95 6.99 -5.64
N ARG A 5 -10.96 7.16 -4.77
CA ARG A 5 -11.13 8.40 -4.00
C ARG A 5 -10.01 8.60 -2.99
N ALA A 6 -9.59 7.56 -2.29
CA ALA A 6 -8.47 7.64 -1.35
C ALA A 6 -7.15 7.99 -2.05
N LEU A 7 -6.85 7.38 -3.20
CA LEU A 7 -5.59 7.58 -3.91
C LEU A 7 -5.51 8.92 -4.63
N PHE A 8 -6.52 9.25 -5.43
CA PHE A 8 -6.43 10.38 -6.37
C PHE A 8 -7.12 11.65 -5.86
N LEU A 9 -8.25 11.50 -5.19
CA LEU A 9 -9.04 12.65 -4.72
C LEU A 9 -8.59 13.17 -3.36
N LEU A 10 -8.13 12.29 -2.47
CA LEU A 10 -7.65 12.66 -1.13
C LEU A 10 -6.12 12.64 -1.04
N GLY A 11 -5.50 11.58 -1.57
CA GLY A 11 -4.05 11.39 -1.50
C GLY A 11 -3.26 12.17 -2.54
N HIS A 12 -3.93 12.72 -3.57
CA HIS A 12 -3.34 13.42 -4.71
C HIS A 12 -2.13 12.67 -5.31
N LEU A 13 -2.24 11.34 -5.41
CA LEU A 13 -1.15 10.49 -5.84
C LEU A 13 -0.64 10.88 -7.23
N LYS A 14 0.67 11.11 -7.35
CA LYS A 14 1.35 11.36 -8.63
C LYS A 14 2.12 10.14 -9.11
N LYS A 15 2.32 10.06 -10.42
CA LYS A 15 3.16 9.03 -11.03
C LYS A 15 4.58 9.12 -10.45
N GLY A 16 5.16 7.97 -10.13
CA GLY A 16 6.48 7.87 -9.48
C GLY A 16 6.49 8.10 -7.97
N GLN A 17 5.40 8.59 -7.37
CA GLN A 17 5.32 8.73 -5.92
C GLN A 17 5.08 7.39 -5.23
N ARG A 18 5.43 7.34 -3.94
CA ARG A 18 5.27 6.17 -3.09
C ARG A 18 3.96 6.26 -2.30
N VAL A 19 3.19 5.17 -2.30
CA VAL A 19 1.96 5.05 -1.53
C VAL A 19 1.99 3.81 -0.64
N LEU A 20 1.57 3.98 0.62
CA LEU A 20 1.41 2.87 1.56
C LEU A 20 -0.08 2.49 1.66
N VAL A 21 -0.39 1.24 1.33
CA VAL A 21 -1.75 0.66 1.46
C VAL A 21 -1.78 -0.26 2.68
N HIS A 22 -2.51 0.16 3.71
CA HIS A 22 -2.75 -0.67 4.88
C HIS A 22 -3.84 -1.72 4.59
N GLY A 23 -3.67 -2.95 5.07
CA GLY A 23 -4.66 -4.03 4.80
C GLY A 23 -4.81 -4.34 3.30
N ALA A 24 -3.70 -4.31 2.57
CA ALA A 24 -3.67 -4.40 1.11
C ALA A 24 -4.26 -5.71 0.57
N SER A 25 -4.29 -6.78 1.35
CA SER A 25 -4.87 -8.07 0.96
C SER A 25 -6.40 -8.11 1.01
N GLY A 26 -7.06 -7.08 1.55
CA GLY A 26 -8.52 -6.97 1.55
C GLY A 26 -9.09 -6.46 0.22
N GLY A 27 -10.41 -6.58 0.01
CA GLY A 27 -11.05 -6.24 -1.28
C GLY A 27 -10.79 -4.81 -1.76
N VAL A 28 -10.81 -3.82 -0.87
CA VAL A 28 -10.51 -2.42 -1.24
C VAL A 28 -9.01 -2.17 -1.39
N GLY A 29 -8.20 -2.80 -0.53
CA GLY A 29 -6.74 -2.68 -0.56
C GLY A 29 -6.16 -3.23 -1.85
N LEU A 30 -6.66 -4.37 -2.32
CA LEU A 30 -6.18 -5.00 -3.55
C LEU A 30 -6.48 -4.14 -4.78
N ALA A 31 -7.68 -3.57 -4.83
CA ALA A 31 -8.08 -2.64 -5.89
C ALA A 31 -7.21 -1.37 -5.86
N ALA A 32 -6.88 -0.86 -4.67
CA ALA A 32 -5.98 0.28 -4.53
C ALA A 32 -4.56 -0.02 -5.03
N VAL A 33 -4.04 -1.22 -4.72
CA VAL A 33 -2.73 -1.68 -5.18
C VAL A 33 -2.67 -1.73 -6.70
N GLN A 34 -3.64 -2.40 -7.33
CA GLN A 34 -3.69 -2.52 -8.79
C GLN A 34 -3.82 -1.14 -9.45
N MET A 35 -4.69 -0.27 -8.95
CA MET A 35 -4.86 1.09 -9.50
C MET A 35 -3.59 1.92 -9.37
N ALA A 36 -2.97 1.95 -8.19
CA ALA A 36 -1.77 2.74 -7.96
C ALA A 36 -0.56 2.21 -8.75
N ALA A 37 -0.41 0.88 -8.84
CA ALA A 37 0.64 0.26 -9.65
C ALA A 37 0.45 0.56 -11.14
N ASN A 38 -0.77 0.41 -11.66
CA ASN A 38 -1.07 0.69 -13.06
C ASN A 38 -0.93 2.19 -13.41
N PHE A 39 -1.17 3.07 -12.43
CA PHE A 39 -0.91 4.50 -12.55
C PHE A 39 0.60 4.86 -12.58
N GLY A 40 1.47 3.90 -12.25
CA GLY A 40 2.92 4.09 -12.21
C GLY A 40 3.42 4.68 -10.89
N ALA A 41 2.66 4.54 -9.80
CA ALA A 41 3.13 4.82 -8.46
C ALA A 41 3.87 3.60 -7.87
N VAL A 42 4.75 3.85 -6.90
CA VAL A 42 5.43 2.80 -6.15
C VAL A 42 4.53 2.39 -4.99
N VAL A 43 3.93 1.21 -5.09
CA VAL A 43 3.00 0.72 -4.08
C VAL A 43 3.72 -0.12 -3.04
N VAL A 44 3.52 0.25 -1.77
CA VAL A 44 3.94 -0.52 -0.60
C VAL A 44 2.68 -0.99 0.11
N GLY A 45 2.54 -2.29 0.34
CA GLY A 45 1.37 -2.87 1.00
C GLY A 45 1.67 -3.34 2.42
N THR A 46 0.62 -3.60 3.19
CA THR A 46 0.72 -4.45 4.39
C THR A 46 -0.36 -5.53 4.40
N ALA A 47 -0.01 -6.74 4.81
CA ALA A 47 -0.92 -7.88 4.93
C ALA A 47 -0.63 -8.66 6.21
N GLY A 48 -1.58 -9.47 6.67
CA GLY A 48 -1.47 -10.19 7.96
C GLY A 48 -1.05 -11.65 7.83
N THR A 49 -1.10 -12.20 6.61
CA THR A 49 -0.80 -13.60 6.29
C THR A 49 0.18 -13.66 5.13
N GLU A 50 0.97 -14.72 5.03
CA GLU A 50 1.92 -14.90 3.92
C GLU A 50 1.21 -14.94 2.56
N GLU A 51 0.08 -15.65 2.49
CA GLU A 51 -0.80 -15.67 1.31
C GLU A 51 -1.26 -14.27 0.90
N GLY A 52 -1.60 -13.42 1.87
CA GLY A 52 -1.97 -12.03 1.61
C GLY A 52 -0.80 -11.20 1.09
N ILE A 53 0.42 -11.47 1.56
CA ILE A 53 1.64 -10.81 1.10
C ILE A 53 1.91 -11.18 -0.36
N GLU A 54 1.87 -12.47 -0.70
CA GLU A 54 2.05 -12.94 -2.07
C GLU A 54 0.97 -12.42 -3.01
N LEU A 55 -0.29 -12.45 -2.57
CA LEU A 55 -1.40 -11.91 -3.34
C LEU A 55 -1.16 -10.43 -3.67
N VAL A 56 -0.80 -9.62 -2.68
CA VAL A 56 -0.58 -8.19 -2.89
C VAL A 56 0.63 -7.91 -3.78
N LYS A 57 1.73 -8.67 -3.63
CA LYS A 57 2.91 -8.56 -4.53
C LYS A 57 2.55 -8.90 -5.97
N LYS A 58 1.82 -10.00 -6.19
CA LYS A 58 1.38 -10.43 -7.52
C LYS A 58 0.49 -9.40 -8.21
N ASN A 59 -0.21 -8.57 -7.44
CA ASN A 59 -1.11 -7.53 -7.93
C ASN A 59 -0.42 -6.17 -8.16
N GLY A 60 0.90 -6.07 -8.01
CA GLY A 60 1.68 -4.88 -8.39
C GLY A 60 2.29 -4.11 -7.22
N ALA A 61 2.19 -4.60 -5.98
CA ALA A 61 2.94 -4.01 -4.88
C ALA A 61 4.44 -4.34 -5.00
N ARG A 62 5.27 -3.30 -4.86
CA ARG A 62 6.73 -3.44 -4.88
C ARG A 62 7.23 -4.14 -3.63
N ASP A 63 6.76 -3.69 -2.48
CA ASP A 63 7.07 -4.27 -1.18
C ASP A 63 5.79 -4.49 -0.39
N VAL A 64 5.76 -5.56 0.40
CA VAL A 64 4.64 -5.84 1.30
C VAL A 64 5.18 -6.26 2.66
N PHE A 65 4.71 -5.59 3.71
CA PHE A 65 5.13 -5.85 5.08
C PHE A 65 4.05 -6.59 5.86
N ASN A 66 4.47 -7.54 6.70
CA ASN A 66 3.55 -8.20 7.61
C ASN A 66 3.26 -7.30 8.81
N HIS A 67 2.04 -6.77 8.93
CA HIS A 67 1.67 -5.88 10.04
C HIS A 67 1.44 -6.62 11.38
N ARG A 68 1.38 -7.96 11.37
CA ARG A 68 1.33 -8.79 12.59
C ARG A 68 2.70 -9.01 13.21
N ILE A 69 3.78 -8.73 12.48
CA ILE A 69 5.13 -8.86 13.00
C ILE A 69 5.47 -7.64 13.86
N HIS A 70 5.89 -7.90 15.10
CA HIS A 70 6.36 -6.88 16.01
C HIS A 70 7.52 -6.08 15.36
N ARG A 71 7.48 -4.73 15.43
CA ARG A 71 8.42 -3.80 14.76
C ARG A 71 8.44 -3.81 13.22
N TYR A 72 7.38 -4.21 12.52
CA TYR A 72 7.35 -4.09 11.05
C TYR A 72 7.58 -2.65 10.56
N THR A 73 7.15 -1.65 11.33
CA THR A 73 7.38 -0.22 11.07
C THR A 73 8.86 0.15 11.08
N ALA A 74 9.68 -0.51 11.89
CA ALA A 74 11.14 -0.29 11.91
C ALA A 74 11.81 -0.83 10.65
N LYS A 75 11.38 -2.00 10.16
CA LYS A 75 11.82 -2.52 8.85
C LYS A 75 11.40 -1.59 7.72
N MET A 76 10.15 -1.12 7.75
CA MET A 76 9.63 -0.17 6.77
C MET A 76 10.44 1.14 6.75
N LYS A 77 10.71 1.74 7.91
CA LYS A 77 11.54 2.95 8.03
C LYS A 77 12.98 2.75 7.56
N LYS A 78 13.55 1.54 7.73
CA LYS A 78 14.89 1.22 7.23
C LYS A 78 14.93 1.14 5.70
N SER A 79 13.91 0.55 5.08
CA SER A 79 13.78 0.45 3.62
C SER A 79 13.35 1.77 2.96
N TYR A 80 12.61 2.61 3.70
CA TYR A 80 12.06 3.89 3.23
C TYR A 80 12.34 5.00 4.26
N PRO A 81 13.59 5.49 4.37
CA PRO A 81 13.96 6.52 5.35
C PRO A 81 13.43 7.93 5.02
N ASP A 82 12.97 8.15 3.78
CA ASP A 82 12.86 9.48 3.19
C ASP A 82 11.53 10.22 3.39
N GLY A 83 10.68 9.81 4.34
CA GLY A 83 9.49 10.59 4.75
C GLY A 83 8.36 10.79 3.72
N GLU A 84 8.60 10.65 2.42
CA GLU A 84 7.61 10.79 1.34
C GLU A 84 6.79 9.50 1.12
N LEU A 85 6.25 8.94 2.19
CA LEU A 85 5.16 7.97 2.05
C LEU A 85 3.87 8.76 2.21
N HIS A 86 3.16 9.02 1.11
CA HIS A 86 1.81 9.53 1.20
C HIS A 86 0.94 8.43 1.82
N TRP A 87 0.52 8.65 3.07
CA TRP A 87 -0.30 7.72 3.85
C TRP A 87 -1.75 7.78 3.35
N ALA A 88 -2.08 6.94 2.37
CA ALA A 88 -3.47 6.72 2.00
C ALA A 88 -4.08 5.69 2.97
N GLN A 89 -4.47 6.15 4.16
CA GLN A 89 -5.23 5.33 5.09
C GLN A 89 -6.66 5.20 4.54
N ILE A 90 -6.98 4.07 3.92
CA ILE A 90 -8.35 3.79 3.46
C ILE A 90 -9.18 3.47 4.71
N PRO A 91 -10.13 4.32 5.11
CA PRO A 91 -10.96 4.03 6.27
C PRO A 91 -11.73 2.72 6.03
N HIS A 92 -11.61 1.79 6.99
CA HIS A 92 -12.51 0.66 7.11
C HIS A 92 -13.86 1.24 7.58
N GLN A 93 -14.89 1.18 6.73
CA GLN A 93 -16.27 1.17 7.22
C GLN A 93 -16.67 -0.28 7.45
#